data_AF-A0A814HA87-F1
#
_entry.id   AF-A0A814HA87-F1
#
_cell.length_a   1.000
_cell.length_b   1.000
_cell.length_c   1.000
_cell.angle_alpha   90.00
_cell.angle_beta   90.00
_cell.angle_gamma   90.00
#
_symmetry.space_group_name_H-M   'P 1'
#
loop_
_entity.id
_entity.type
_entity.pdbx_description
1 polymer ?
#
loop_
_entity_poly.entity_id
_entity_poly.type
_entity_poly.pdbx_seq_one_letter_code
_entity_poly.pdbx_strand_id
1 'polypeptide(L)'
;MGNMTSIPVELCATFDADEIRRLGKRFKKLDIDGSGSLSVQEFMSIPELQQNPLVQRVIDIFDTDGNGEIDFKEFIGGISQFSVKGDKESKLRFAFKIYDMDKDGYISNGELFQVLKMMVGSNLKDSQLQQIVDKTIINADKDGDGKISFDEFCANHGAYGGTAKIVVQSQYQYVEQMESSIREWMNGATGYRQCITAAKQRLAAMMHIKNTSDTVLVDNASEGINVILRNLDPPLGSSDYILDLSIAYGPFKGFYQWLGSRYGVKTLEIPIQWPLIGPESFIQPITAALKANASSLNIRVAIFSHISAYPAVILPVKELVELFHQYNIPVIIDGAHALGNIEINIEDMSNVDYYFTNTHKWLYSSKSSAILYVRHDHQHLYVPAPAIVDSAMADDFESRFIWTGTRDRTSYCAILSALDYRQTLGGEERIMTYNQQLAQYGGRYLSRLWGTRILSPESMQSGMTNVQVPTKNFTVCQIVVNELYSSYNTMVSGASNITPDLGDIPCYLRLSAQIYQEKQDWHVLGELIVKILKQWNAYSPGLNLF
;
A
#
# COMPACT_ATOMS: atom_id res chain seq x y z
N MET A 1 18.59 17.70 -54.19
CA MET A 1 17.47 18.30 -53.44
C MET A 1 16.34 17.27 -53.39
N GLY A 2 16.25 16.53 -52.28
CA GLY A 2 15.18 15.58 -52.01
C GLY A 2 14.28 16.14 -50.89
N ASN A 3 12.97 16.06 -51.11
CA ASN A 3 11.92 16.76 -50.37
C ASN A 3 11.85 16.40 -48.88
N MET A 4 12.03 17.38 -47.99
CA MET A 4 11.56 17.35 -46.59
C MET A 4 10.09 17.76 -46.51
N THR A 5 9.19 16.99 -47.12
CA THR A 5 7.74 17.23 -47.05
C THR A 5 7.02 16.00 -46.48
N SER A 6 6.21 16.27 -45.46
CA SER A 6 5.48 15.37 -44.56
C SER A 6 6.31 14.67 -43.47
N ILE A 7 6.46 15.35 -42.33
CA ILE A 7 6.70 14.66 -41.04
C ILE A 7 5.38 13.94 -40.72
N PRO A 8 5.38 12.61 -40.50
CA PRO A 8 4.19 11.86 -40.11
C PRO A 8 3.52 12.51 -38.89
N VAL A 9 2.21 12.79 -38.99
CA VAL A 9 1.43 13.46 -37.93
C VAL A 9 1.52 12.70 -36.59
N GLU A 10 1.73 11.38 -36.64
CA GLU A 10 1.93 10.50 -35.48
C GLU A 10 3.22 10.83 -34.68
N LEU A 11 4.29 11.30 -35.33
CA LEU A 11 5.55 11.67 -34.67
C LEU A 11 5.49 13.07 -34.00
N CYS A 12 4.50 13.89 -34.36
CA CYS A 12 4.28 15.23 -33.81
C CYS A 12 3.51 15.24 -32.48
N ALA A 13 3.04 14.07 -31.99
CA ALA A 13 2.26 14.00 -30.76
C ALA A 13 3.11 14.31 -29.50
N THR A 14 4.41 14.01 -29.52
CA THR A 14 5.31 14.17 -28.36
C THR A 14 6.33 15.30 -28.53
N PHE A 15 6.76 15.59 -29.77
CA PHE A 15 7.77 16.59 -30.09
C PHE A 15 7.24 17.61 -31.10
N ASP A 16 7.58 18.88 -30.91
CA ASP A 16 7.27 19.93 -31.89
C ASP A 16 8.23 19.90 -33.09
N ALA A 17 7.92 20.68 -34.13
CA ALA A 17 8.68 20.69 -35.37
C ALA A 17 10.14 21.16 -35.20
N ASP A 18 10.43 21.99 -34.20
CA ASP A 18 11.79 22.46 -33.92
C ASP A 18 12.57 21.42 -33.10
N GLU A 19 11.91 20.71 -32.18
CA GLU A 19 12.44 19.56 -31.44
C GLU A 19 12.82 18.43 -32.41
N ILE A 20 11.94 18.05 -33.34
CA ILE A 20 12.20 17.03 -34.37
C ILE A 20 13.38 17.45 -35.25
N ARG A 21 13.47 18.74 -35.64
CA ARG A 21 14.60 19.25 -36.43
C ARG A 21 15.92 19.17 -35.68
N ARG A 22 15.93 19.42 -34.35
CA ARG A 22 17.13 19.26 -33.51
C ARG A 22 17.52 17.80 -33.37
N LEU A 23 16.56 16.90 -33.16
CA LEU A 23 16.79 15.45 -33.10
C LEU A 23 17.34 14.92 -34.43
N GLY A 24 16.83 15.39 -35.56
CA GLY A 24 17.37 15.05 -36.90
C GLY A 24 18.81 15.50 -37.13
N LYS A 25 19.20 16.67 -36.61
CA LYS A 25 20.62 17.10 -36.64
C LYS A 25 21.50 16.22 -35.76
N ARG A 26 20.98 15.74 -34.63
CA ARG A 26 21.70 14.85 -33.70
C ARG A 26 21.85 13.45 -34.28
N PHE A 27 20.79 12.91 -34.89
CA PHE A 27 20.81 11.63 -35.61
C PHE A 27 21.88 11.61 -36.70
N LYS A 28 21.90 12.62 -37.58
CA LYS A 28 22.93 12.77 -38.62
C LYS A 28 24.37 12.95 -38.12
N LYS A 29 24.54 13.32 -36.85
CA LYS A 29 25.86 13.44 -36.22
C LYS A 29 26.33 12.09 -35.66
N LEU A 30 25.38 11.22 -35.30
CA LEU A 30 25.62 9.88 -34.80
C LEU A 30 25.76 8.87 -35.94
N ASP A 31 25.05 9.07 -37.05
CA ASP A 31 25.19 8.35 -38.32
C ASP A 31 26.50 8.79 -38.99
N ILE A 32 27.60 8.10 -38.64
CA ILE A 32 28.96 8.45 -39.05
C ILE A 32 29.19 8.01 -40.49
N ASP A 33 28.64 6.85 -40.88
CA ASP A 33 28.80 6.30 -42.22
C ASP A 33 27.82 6.86 -43.25
N GLY A 34 26.77 7.56 -42.80
CA GLY A 34 25.77 8.20 -43.64
C GLY A 34 24.77 7.20 -44.24
N SER A 35 24.62 6.04 -43.63
CA SER A 35 23.70 4.97 -44.03
C SER A 35 22.23 5.40 -43.93
N GLY A 36 21.92 6.40 -43.09
CA GLY A 36 20.55 6.81 -42.77
C GLY A 36 19.94 6.03 -41.61
N SER A 37 20.71 5.14 -40.99
CA SER A 37 20.37 4.35 -39.79
C SER A 37 21.50 4.46 -38.77
N LEU A 38 21.27 4.09 -37.51
CA LEU A 38 22.30 4.01 -36.49
C LEU A 38 22.61 2.55 -36.19
N SER A 39 23.84 2.13 -36.48
CA SER A 39 24.36 0.84 -36.03
C SER A 39 24.53 0.83 -34.50
N VAL A 40 24.60 -0.37 -33.90
CA VAL A 40 24.92 -0.53 -32.46
C VAL A 40 26.20 0.21 -32.09
N GLN A 41 27.21 0.19 -32.96
CA GLN A 41 28.52 0.82 -32.70
C GLN A 41 28.41 2.35 -32.67
N GLU A 42 27.62 2.93 -33.58
CA GLU A 42 27.33 4.36 -33.62
C GLU A 42 26.48 4.81 -32.43
N PHE A 43 25.50 3.99 -32.03
CA PHE A 43 24.71 4.26 -30.82
C PHE A 43 25.57 4.21 -29.55
N MET A 44 26.52 3.26 -29.49
CA MET A 44 27.51 3.12 -28.41
C MET A 44 28.62 4.18 -28.45
N SER A 45 28.67 5.04 -29.48
CA SER A 45 29.61 6.17 -29.49
C SER A 45 29.17 7.29 -28.53
N ILE A 46 27.96 7.21 -27.98
CA ILE A 46 27.42 8.13 -26.97
C ILE A 46 28.07 7.79 -25.61
N PRO A 47 28.93 8.66 -25.04
CA PRO A 47 29.67 8.35 -23.82
C PRO A 47 28.78 7.99 -22.63
N GLU A 48 27.60 8.62 -22.54
CA GLU A 48 26.63 8.39 -21.46
C GLU A 48 25.97 7.00 -21.52
N LEU A 49 25.99 6.34 -22.68
CA LEU A 49 25.39 5.02 -22.88
C LEU A 49 26.38 3.87 -22.74
N GLN A 50 27.68 4.12 -22.94
CA GLN A 50 28.74 3.10 -22.85
C GLN A 50 28.81 2.41 -21.48
N GLN A 51 28.43 3.12 -20.41
CA GLN A 51 28.48 2.59 -19.05
C GLN A 51 27.17 1.94 -18.60
N ASN A 52 26.12 1.95 -19.43
CA ASN A 52 24.83 1.39 -19.08
C ASN A 52 24.74 -0.08 -19.49
N PRO A 53 24.64 -1.03 -18.54
CA PRO A 53 24.59 -2.46 -18.85
C PRO A 53 23.32 -2.87 -19.65
N LEU A 54 22.30 -2.01 -19.73
CA LEU A 54 21.05 -2.27 -20.42
C LEU A 54 20.95 -1.60 -21.79
N VAL A 55 22.02 -0.94 -22.25
CA VAL A 55 22.00 -0.19 -23.52
C VAL A 55 21.59 -1.06 -24.71
N GLN A 56 22.06 -2.32 -24.76
CA GLN A 56 21.66 -3.24 -25.81
C GLN A 56 20.16 -3.51 -25.79
N ARG A 57 19.57 -3.67 -24.60
CA ARG A 57 18.10 -3.84 -24.45
C ARG A 57 17.34 -2.61 -24.93
N VAL A 58 17.86 -1.41 -24.67
CA VAL A 58 17.26 -0.17 -25.16
C VAL A 58 17.29 -0.11 -26.69
N ILE A 59 18.42 -0.51 -27.30
CA ILE A 59 18.57 -0.60 -28.76
C ILE A 59 17.56 -1.62 -29.34
N ASP A 60 17.47 -2.83 -28.76
CA ASP A 60 16.57 -3.89 -29.22
C ASP A 60 15.06 -3.52 -29.12
N ILE A 61 14.74 -2.53 -28.27
CA ILE A 61 13.39 -1.97 -28.13
C ILE A 61 13.13 -0.84 -29.14
N PHE A 62 14.18 -0.08 -29.49
CA PHE A 62 14.10 0.99 -30.47
C PHE A 62 14.01 0.43 -31.89
N ASP A 63 14.78 -0.62 -32.18
CA ASP A 63 14.70 -1.41 -33.42
C ASP A 63 13.38 -2.21 -33.44
N THR A 64 12.37 -1.62 -34.09
CA THR A 64 11.02 -2.17 -34.13
C THR A 64 10.83 -3.15 -35.28
N ASP A 65 11.60 -3.02 -36.35
CA ASP A 65 11.55 -3.92 -37.50
C ASP A 65 12.54 -5.10 -37.41
N GLY A 66 13.47 -5.06 -36.44
CA GLY A 66 14.42 -6.12 -36.13
C GLY A 66 15.57 -6.24 -37.12
N ASN A 67 15.88 -5.17 -37.86
CA ASN A 67 16.91 -5.19 -38.89
C ASN A 67 18.35 -5.02 -38.33
N GLY A 68 18.49 -4.74 -37.02
CA GLY A 68 19.76 -4.58 -36.33
C GLY A 68 20.34 -3.16 -36.35
N GLU A 69 19.63 -2.21 -36.94
CA GLU A 69 19.95 -0.80 -37.04
C GLU A 69 18.74 0.06 -36.63
N ILE A 70 18.95 1.27 -36.13
CA ILE A 70 17.86 2.15 -35.72
C ILE A 70 17.68 3.26 -36.77
N ASP A 71 16.56 3.23 -37.50
CA ASP A 71 16.27 4.29 -38.46
C ASP A 71 15.83 5.61 -37.77
N PHE A 72 15.71 6.70 -38.53
CA PHE A 72 15.32 7.98 -37.94
C PHE A 72 13.92 7.97 -37.29
N LYS A 73 12.97 7.20 -37.83
CA LYS A 73 11.62 7.09 -37.28
C LYS A 73 11.63 6.33 -35.96
N GLU A 74 12.35 5.23 -35.90
CA GLU A 74 12.57 4.40 -34.72
C GLU A 74 13.32 5.16 -33.62
N PHE A 75 14.34 5.92 -33.99
CA PHE A 75 15.08 6.79 -33.08
C PHE A 75 14.15 7.82 -32.41
N ILE A 76 13.27 8.47 -33.18
CA ILE A 76 12.30 9.42 -32.62
C ILE A 76 11.27 8.70 -31.75
N GLY A 77 10.75 7.55 -32.20
CA GLY A 77 9.81 6.72 -31.45
C GLY A 77 10.38 6.28 -30.10
N GLY A 78 11.62 5.81 -30.08
CA GLY A 78 12.31 5.41 -28.87
C GLY A 78 12.58 6.59 -27.92
N ILE A 79 13.06 7.72 -28.43
CA ILE A 79 13.35 8.92 -27.61
C ILE A 79 12.06 9.55 -27.05
N SER A 80 10.91 9.37 -27.73
CA SER A 80 9.61 9.81 -27.24
C SER A 80 9.22 9.16 -25.90
N GLN A 81 9.62 7.89 -25.68
CA GLN A 81 9.38 7.16 -24.43
C GLN A 81 10.09 7.79 -23.22
N PHE A 82 11.21 8.47 -23.47
CA PHE A 82 11.98 9.19 -22.46
C PHE A 82 11.57 10.66 -22.31
N SER A 83 10.58 11.12 -23.08
CA SER A 83 10.07 12.48 -22.98
C SER A 83 9.38 12.72 -21.65
N VAL A 84 9.59 13.91 -21.08
CA VAL A 84 8.89 14.37 -19.88
C VAL A 84 7.38 14.50 -20.13
N LYS A 85 6.97 14.69 -21.40
CA LYS A 85 5.57 14.78 -21.85
C LYS A 85 4.87 13.42 -22.04
N GLY A 86 5.59 12.30 -21.96
CA GLY A 86 5.02 10.95 -22.12
C GLY A 86 4.26 10.46 -20.89
N ASP A 87 3.18 9.70 -21.11
CA ASP A 87 2.33 9.16 -20.05
C ASP A 87 3.02 8.04 -19.23
N LYS A 88 2.51 7.79 -18.02
CA LYS A 88 3.08 6.85 -17.07
C LYS A 88 3.03 5.40 -17.56
N GLU A 89 1.99 5.03 -18.30
CA GLU A 89 1.81 3.68 -18.81
C GLU A 89 2.85 3.38 -19.89
N SER A 90 3.08 4.30 -20.83
CA SER A 90 4.13 4.18 -21.84
C SER A 90 5.52 3.95 -21.22
N LYS A 91 5.84 4.67 -20.13
CA LYS A 91 7.10 4.48 -19.38
C LYS A 91 7.17 3.13 -18.67
N LEU A 92 6.06 2.65 -18.11
CA LEU A 92 5.99 1.34 -17.49
C LEU A 92 6.10 0.21 -18.53
N ARG A 93 5.46 0.37 -19.69
CA ARG A 93 5.56 -0.56 -20.83
C ARG A 93 6.99 -0.59 -21.37
N PHE A 94 7.64 0.56 -21.45
CA PHE A 94 9.06 0.62 -21.80
C PHE A 94 9.93 -0.13 -20.79
N ALA A 95 9.73 0.09 -19.49
CA ALA A 95 10.44 -0.63 -18.44
C ALA A 95 10.17 -2.14 -18.50
N PHE A 96 8.93 -2.56 -18.77
CA PHE A 96 8.57 -3.97 -18.94
C PHE A 96 9.28 -4.62 -20.11
N LYS A 97 9.34 -3.96 -21.28
CA LYS A 97 10.05 -4.42 -22.47
C LYS A 97 11.57 -4.58 -22.29
N ILE A 98 12.16 -3.92 -21.28
CA ILE A 98 13.56 -4.16 -20.93
C ILE A 98 13.73 -5.58 -20.39
N TYR A 99 12.74 -6.08 -19.65
CA TYR A 99 12.72 -7.42 -19.06
C TYR A 99 12.17 -8.48 -20.02
N ASP A 100 11.10 -8.21 -20.75
CA ASP A 100 10.52 -9.11 -21.77
C ASP A 100 11.45 -9.16 -23.00
N MET A 101 12.27 -10.21 -23.09
CA MET A 101 13.33 -10.31 -24.08
C MET A 101 12.86 -10.91 -25.40
N ASP A 102 11.99 -11.91 -25.33
CA ASP A 102 11.44 -12.57 -26.50
C ASP A 102 10.16 -11.89 -27.05
N LYS A 103 9.69 -10.83 -26.37
CA LYS A 103 8.52 -10.02 -26.74
C LYS A 103 7.23 -10.84 -26.68
N ASP A 104 7.17 -11.87 -25.82
CA ASP A 104 5.97 -12.72 -25.63
C ASP A 104 4.90 -12.04 -24.74
N GLY A 105 5.20 -10.89 -24.16
CA GLY A 105 4.30 -10.13 -23.30
C GLY A 105 4.39 -10.51 -21.82
N TYR A 106 5.32 -11.37 -21.45
CA TYR A 106 5.58 -11.83 -20.09
C TYR A 106 7.06 -11.64 -19.74
N ILE A 107 7.35 -11.62 -18.43
CA ILE A 107 8.71 -11.74 -17.94
C ILE A 107 8.84 -13.13 -17.33
N SER A 108 9.52 -14.01 -18.06
CA SER A 108 9.84 -15.35 -17.55
C SER A 108 10.93 -15.30 -16.48
N ASN A 109 11.04 -16.38 -15.71
CA ASN A 109 12.13 -16.57 -14.76
C ASN A 109 13.52 -16.37 -15.41
N GLY A 110 13.72 -16.94 -16.61
CA GLY A 110 14.99 -16.85 -17.33
C GLY A 110 15.33 -15.43 -17.78
N GLU A 111 14.33 -14.68 -18.24
CA GLU A 111 14.52 -13.29 -18.67
C GLU A 111 14.81 -12.36 -17.50
N LEU A 112 14.07 -12.52 -16.40
CA LEU A 112 14.34 -11.79 -15.17
C LEU A 112 15.76 -12.06 -14.65
N PHE A 113 16.23 -13.31 -14.72
CA PHE A 113 17.60 -13.66 -14.37
C PHE A 113 18.63 -12.95 -15.25
N GLN A 114 18.45 -12.98 -16.58
CA GLN A 114 19.39 -12.38 -17.52
C GLN A 114 19.52 -10.88 -17.30
N VAL A 115 18.39 -10.17 -17.20
CA VAL A 115 18.40 -8.72 -17.01
C VAL A 115 18.99 -8.33 -15.66
N LEU A 116 18.64 -9.05 -14.58
CA LEU A 116 19.27 -8.80 -13.28
C LEU A 116 20.77 -9.11 -13.31
N LYS A 117 21.20 -10.16 -14.00
CA LYS A 117 22.62 -10.50 -14.16
C LYS A 117 23.40 -9.39 -14.86
N MET A 118 22.82 -8.78 -15.89
CA MET A 118 23.39 -7.61 -16.57
C MET A 118 23.55 -6.43 -15.61
N MET A 119 22.60 -6.20 -14.71
CA MET A 119 22.65 -5.09 -13.74
C MET A 119 23.62 -5.33 -12.58
N VAL A 120 23.66 -6.53 -12.00
CA VAL A 120 24.48 -6.82 -10.81
C VAL A 120 25.90 -7.28 -11.15
N GLY A 121 26.16 -7.67 -12.41
CA GLY A 121 27.45 -8.16 -12.87
C GLY A 121 27.94 -9.38 -12.08
N SER A 122 29.19 -9.32 -11.61
CA SER A 122 29.84 -10.37 -10.81
C SER A 122 29.66 -10.22 -9.29
N ASN A 123 28.84 -9.28 -8.83
CA ASN A 123 28.66 -9.02 -7.39
C ASN A 123 27.86 -10.12 -6.66
N LEU A 124 27.09 -10.92 -7.40
CA LEU A 124 26.34 -12.06 -6.87
C LEU A 124 26.72 -13.35 -7.61
N LYS A 125 26.77 -14.46 -6.87
CA LYS A 125 26.85 -15.80 -7.47
C LYS A 125 25.53 -16.13 -8.15
N ASP A 126 25.59 -16.88 -9.26
CA ASP A 126 24.42 -17.24 -10.05
C ASP A 126 23.35 -17.94 -9.20
N SER A 127 23.74 -18.78 -8.24
CA SER A 127 22.80 -19.43 -7.31
C SER A 127 22.05 -18.44 -6.40
N GLN A 128 22.70 -17.36 -5.97
CA GLN A 128 22.06 -16.34 -5.12
C GLN A 128 21.13 -15.45 -5.96
N LEU A 129 21.57 -15.13 -7.18
CA LEU A 129 20.74 -14.39 -8.12
C LEU A 129 19.49 -15.20 -8.52
N GLN A 130 19.65 -16.50 -8.77
CA GLN A 130 18.53 -17.39 -9.08
C GLN A 130 17.50 -17.44 -7.93
N GLN A 131 17.95 -17.49 -6.68
CA GLN A 131 17.05 -17.45 -5.52
C GLN A 131 16.24 -16.14 -5.43
N ILE A 132 16.82 -15.01 -5.84
CA ILE A 132 16.12 -13.71 -5.89
C ILE A 132 15.09 -13.73 -7.02
N VAL A 133 15.44 -14.26 -8.19
CA VAL A 133 14.56 -14.42 -9.34
C VAL A 133 13.37 -15.30 -8.97
N ASP A 134 13.61 -16.49 -8.42
CA ASP A 134 12.57 -17.45 -8.04
C ASP A 134 11.57 -16.83 -7.06
N LYS A 135 12.08 -16.15 -6.02
CA LYS A 135 11.23 -15.44 -5.05
C LYS A 135 10.45 -14.30 -5.68
N THR A 136 11.06 -13.57 -6.61
CA THR A 136 10.39 -12.45 -7.29
C THR A 136 9.25 -12.96 -8.17
N ILE A 137 9.47 -14.01 -8.97
CA ILE A 137 8.41 -14.66 -9.76
C ILE A 137 7.30 -15.15 -8.83
N ILE A 138 7.60 -15.97 -7.82
CA ILE A 138 6.58 -16.50 -6.88
C ILE A 138 5.75 -15.38 -6.22
N ASN A 139 6.36 -14.23 -5.93
CA ASN A 139 5.67 -13.12 -5.27
C ASN A 139 4.85 -12.27 -6.25
N ALA A 140 5.28 -12.17 -7.51
CA ALA A 140 4.66 -11.33 -8.52
C ALA A 140 3.61 -12.07 -9.35
N ASP A 141 3.85 -13.35 -9.65
CA ASP A 141 2.95 -14.29 -10.33
C ASP A 141 1.73 -14.60 -9.46
N LYS A 142 0.60 -13.98 -9.79
CA LYS A 142 -0.67 -14.07 -9.07
C LYS A 142 -1.60 -15.10 -9.67
N ASP A 143 -1.50 -15.34 -10.98
CA ASP A 143 -2.33 -16.33 -11.67
C ASP A 143 -1.71 -17.73 -11.71
N GLY A 144 -0.45 -17.86 -11.30
CA GLY A 144 0.28 -19.11 -11.14
C GLY A 144 0.81 -19.67 -12.46
N ASP A 145 0.97 -18.84 -13.50
CA ASP A 145 1.44 -19.26 -14.82
C ASP A 145 2.97 -19.43 -14.91
N GLY A 146 3.69 -19.06 -13.84
CA GLY A 146 5.14 -19.15 -13.72
C GLY A 146 5.90 -17.97 -14.33
N LYS A 147 5.21 -16.90 -14.73
CA LYS A 147 5.76 -15.70 -15.35
C LYS A 147 5.17 -14.44 -14.70
N ILE A 148 5.63 -13.26 -15.13
CA ILE A 148 5.07 -11.97 -14.70
C ILE A 148 4.49 -11.27 -15.91
N SER A 149 3.17 -11.13 -15.95
CA SER A 149 2.46 -10.31 -16.94
C SER A 149 2.71 -8.81 -16.73
N PHE A 150 2.43 -7.99 -17.74
CA PHE A 150 2.51 -6.53 -17.63
C PHE A 150 1.64 -6.00 -16.48
N ASP A 151 0.50 -6.64 -16.23
CA ASP A 151 -0.43 -6.24 -15.19
C ASP A 151 0.10 -6.60 -13.79
N GLU A 152 0.73 -7.76 -13.62
CA GLU A 152 1.42 -8.13 -12.37
C GLU A 152 2.63 -7.25 -12.08
N PHE A 153 3.37 -6.86 -13.12
CA PHE A 153 4.48 -5.92 -13.02
C PHE A 153 4.06 -4.55 -12.45
N CYS A 154 2.78 -4.17 -12.57
CA CYS A 154 2.30 -2.82 -12.28
C CYS A 154 1.34 -2.72 -11.05
N ALA A 155 1.16 -3.79 -10.26
CA ALA A 155 0.16 -3.86 -9.17
C ALA A 155 0.39 -2.91 -7.95
N ASN A 156 -0.72 -2.50 -7.31
CA ASN A 156 -0.93 -1.27 -6.50
C ASN A 156 -1.03 -1.46 -4.94
N HIS A 157 -1.21 -0.36 -4.19
CA HIS A 157 -0.70 -0.11 -2.83
C HIS A 157 -1.74 0.15 -1.70
N GLY A 158 -3.02 -0.16 -1.85
CA GLY A 158 -4.06 0.09 -0.81
C GLY A 158 -4.29 -1.04 0.22
N ALA A 159 -3.93 -2.28 -0.12
CA ALA A 159 -4.07 -3.43 0.78
C ALA A 159 -2.83 -3.63 1.66
N TYR A 160 -1.65 -3.54 1.03
CA TYR A 160 -0.35 -3.79 1.64
C TYR A 160 0.51 -2.52 1.76
N GLY A 161 0.06 -1.37 1.24
CA GLY A 161 0.85 -0.14 1.19
C GLY A 161 1.90 -0.13 0.10
N GLY A 162 2.39 1.07 -0.27
CA GLY A 162 3.45 1.25 -1.26
C GLY A 162 4.68 1.86 -0.65
N THR A 163 5.80 1.16 -0.71
CA THR A 163 7.06 1.66 -0.16
C THR A 163 7.68 2.59 -1.19
N ALA A 164 7.97 3.84 -0.80
CA ALA A 164 8.60 4.79 -1.71
C ALA A 164 9.99 4.28 -2.13
N LYS A 165 10.39 4.49 -3.39
CA LYS A 165 11.68 3.98 -3.91
C LYS A 165 12.87 4.44 -3.07
N ILE A 166 12.84 5.68 -2.57
CA ILE A 166 13.88 6.22 -1.68
C ILE A 166 13.96 5.47 -0.34
N VAL A 167 12.83 4.97 0.16
CA VAL A 167 12.75 4.17 1.39
C VAL A 167 13.29 2.76 1.14
N VAL A 168 12.97 2.15 -0.01
CA VAL A 168 13.55 0.86 -0.42
C VAL A 168 15.07 0.95 -0.51
N GLN A 169 15.60 2.00 -1.16
CA GLN A 169 17.04 2.23 -1.27
C GLN A 169 17.70 2.41 0.10
N SER A 170 17.07 3.19 1.00
CA SER A 170 17.55 3.35 2.38
C SER A 170 17.56 2.03 3.16
N GLN A 171 16.54 1.18 2.99
CA GLN A 171 16.54 -0.14 3.60
C GLN A 171 17.72 -0.99 3.14
N TYR A 172 18.02 -1.02 1.83
CA TYR A 172 19.19 -1.74 1.32
C TYR A 172 20.50 -1.23 1.90
N GLN A 173 20.64 0.09 2.11
CA GLN A 173 21.81 0.65 2.77
C GLN A 173 21.96 0.15 4.21
N TYR A 174 20.86 0.01 4.96
CA TYR A 174 20.91 -0.60 6.29
C TYR A 174 21.26 -2.09 6.25
N VAL A 175 20.81 -2.83 5.23
CA VAL A 175 21.23 -4.23 5.02
C VAL A 175 22.73 -4.31 4.76
N GLU A 176 23.27 -3.48 3.87
CA GLU A 176 24.71 -3.42 3.60
C GLU A 176 25.52 -3.06 4.86
N GLN A 177 25.04 -2.10 5.65
CA GLN A 177 25.67 -1.74 6.94
C GLN A 177 25.66 -2.91 7.92
N MET A 178 24.52 -3.60 8.06
CA MET A 178 24.40 -4.80 8.89
C MET A 178 25.41 -5.87 8.47
N GLU A 179 25.49 -6.21 7.19
CA GLU A 179 26.39 -7.25 6.68
C GLU A 179 27.87 -6.85 6.77
N SER A 180 28.18 -5.55 6.70
CA SER A 180 29.56 -5.05 6.86
C SER A 180 30.11 -5.21 8.29
N SER A 181 29.22 -5.24 9.30
CA SER A 181 29.62 -5.34 10.71
C SER A 181 28.51 -5.96 11.57
N ILE A 182 28.20 -7.24 11.32
CA ILE A 182 27.05 -7.94 11.91
C ILE A 182 27.02 -7.84 13.44
N ARG A 183 28.16 -8.04 14.12
CA ARG A 183 28.21 -8.04 15.59
C ARG A 183 27.93 -6.66 16.17
N GLU A 184 28.51 -5.61 15.60
CA GLU A 184 28.24 -4.24 16.05
C GLU A 184 26.82 -3.82 15.70
N TRP A 185 26.32 -4.24 14.54
CA TRP A 185 24.95 -3.95 14.14
C TRP A 185 23.92 -4.54 15.11
N MET A 186 24.06 -5.83 15.42
CA MET A 186 23.10 -6.57 16.25
C MET A 186 23.22 -6.24 17.74
N ASN A 187 24.44 -6.11 18.25
CA ASN A 187 24.69 -6.04 19.70
C ASN A 187 25.22 -4.67 20.16
N GLY A 188 25.71 -3.85 19.24
CA GLY A 188 26.32 -2.57 19.54
C GLY A 188 25.30 -1.45 19.78
N ALA A 189 25.82 -0.30 20.18
CA ALA A 189 25.01 0.89 20.44
C ALA A 189 24.71 1.70 19.17
N THR A 190 25.47 1.48 18.09
CA THR A 190 25.48 2.36 16.89
C THR A 190 24.82 1.77 15.65
N GLY A 191 24.36 0.51 15.72
CA GLY A 191 23.63 -0.15 14.64
C GLY A 191 22.13 -0.14 14.83
N TYR A 192 21.56 -1.33 14.98
CA TYR A 192 20.12 -1.55 15.07
C TYR A 192 19.45 -0.75 16.20
N ARG A 193 20.03 -0.75 17.41
CA ARG A 193 19.46 -0.05 18.57
C ARG A 193 19.28 1.45 18.32
N GLN A 194 20.28 2.10 17.71
CA GLN A 194 20.23 3.52 17.42
C GLN A 194 19.09 3.85 16.44
N CYS A 195 18.99 3.08 15.35
CA CYS A 195 17.99 3.35 14.31
C CYS A 195 16.55 3.16 14.86
N ILE A 196 16.30 2.12 15.66
CA ILE A 196 14.94 1.84 16.15
C ILE A 196 14.52 2.83 17.22
N THR A 197 15.45 3.26 18.10
CA THR A 197 15.16 4.29 19.10
C THR A 197 14.79 5.60 18.39
N ALA A 198 15.55 5.99 17.37
CA ALA A 198 15.24 7.18 16.58
C ALA A 198 13.91 7.06 15.83
N ALA A 199 13.65 5.92 15.19
CA ALA A 199 12.39 5.67 14.47
C ALA A 199 11.19 5.74 15.42
N LYS A 200 11.29 5.09 16.58
CA LYS A 200 10.27 5.10 17.62
C LYS A 200 10.00 6.50 18.15
N GLN A 201 11.05 7.25 18.49
CA GLN A 201 10.89 8.62 18.99
C GLN A 201 10.18 9.53 18.00
N ARG A 202 10.52 9.45 16.70
CA ARG A 202 9.86 10.26 15.68
C ARG A 202 8.40 9.84 15.43
N LEU A 203 8.11 8.54 15.48
CA LEU A 203 6.73 8.04 15.40
C LEU A 203 5.90 8.44 16.61
N ALA A 204 6.46 8.31 17.82
CA ALA A 204 5.80 8.74 19.05
C ALA A 204 5.49 10.24 19.01
N ALA A 205 6.43 11.07 18.55
CA ALA A 205 6.20 12.49 18.34
C ALA A 205 5.09 12.76 17.30
N MET A 206 5.07 12.05 16.18
CA MET A 206 4.01 12.16 15.15
C MET A 206 2.62 11.74 15.68
N MET A 207 2.57 10.85 16.67
CA MET A 207 1.34 10.41 17.33
C MET A 207 1.01 11.18 18.62
N HIS A 208 1.78 12.24 18.91
CA HIS A 208 1.70 13.07 20.12
C HIS A 208 1.87 12.31 21.45
N ILE A 209 2.53 11.14 21.42
CA ILE A 209 2.77 10.33 22.62
C ILE A 209 3.86 10.98 23.47
N LYS A 210 3.53 11.39 24.71
CA LYS A 210 4.50 12.05 25.59
C LYS A 210 5.59 11.11 26.10
N ASN A 211 5.20 9.91 26.53
CA ASN A 211 6.12 8.93 27.07
C ASN A 211 6.50 7.90 26.00
N THR A 212 7.66 8.10 25.37
CA THR A 212 8.10 7.18 24.29
C THR A 212 8.37 5.76 24.76
N SER A 213 8.57 5.52 26.06
CA SER A 213 8.71 4.18 26.63
C SER A 213 7.39 3.39 26.62
N ASP A 214 6.25 4.05 26.38
CA ASP A 214 4.96 3.40 26.20
C ASP A 214 4.76 2.85 24.78
N THR A 215 5.81 2.81 23.97
CA THR A 215 5.77 2.34 22.59
C THR A 215 6.86 1.32 22.29
N VAL A 216 6.55 0.41 21.35
CA VAL A 216 7.46 -0.58 20.78
C VAL A 216 7.18 -0.74 19.29
N LEU A 217 8.15 -1.29 18.54
CA LEU A 217 7.99 -1.61 17.12
C LEU A 217 7.65 -3.08 16.92
N VAL A 218 6.67 -3.36 16.07
CA VAL A 218 6.20 -4.70 15.70
C VAL A 218 6.11 -4.81 14.16
N ASP A 219 6.02 -6.01 13.59
CA ASP A 219 6.04 -6.19 12.13
C ASP A 219 4.79 -5.65 11.46
N ASN A 220 3.65 -5.73 12.14
CA ASN A 220 2.37 -5.29 11.60
C ASN A 220 1.31 -5.23 12.70
N ALA A 221 0.18 -4.61 12.36
CA ALA A 221 -1.03 -4.55 13.16
C ALA A 221 -1.52 -5.92 13.66
N SER A 222 -1.34 -6.99 12.86
CA SER A 222 -1.75 -8.34 13.27
C SER A 222 -0.83 -8.91 14.36
N GLU A 223 0.46 -8.56 14.37
CA GLU A 223 1.35 -8.83 15.49
C GLU A 223 0.95 -7.99 16.72
N GLY A 224 0.64 -6.70 16.53
CA GLY A 224 0.20 -5.81 17.61
C GLY A 224 -0.98 -6.37 18.41
N ILE A 225 -2.07 -6.77 17.74
CA ILE A 225 -3.21 -7.39 18.43
C ILE A 225 -2.87 -8.74 19.06
N ASN A 226 -1.98 -9.53 18.43
CA ASN A 226 -1.54 -10.82 18.98
C ASN A 226 -0.77 -10.63 20.29
N VAL A 227 0.12 -9.65 20.32
CA VAL A 227 0.86 -9.26 21.52
C VAL A 227 -0.14 -8.86 22.61
N ILE A 228 -1.11 -8.00 22.33
CA ILE A 228 -2.07 -7.55 23.34
C ILE A 228 -2.91 -8.70 23.89
N LEU A 229 -3.65 -9.42 23.05
CA LEU A 229 -4.62 -10.41 23.53
C LEU A 229 -3.98 -11.62 24.22
N ARG A 230 -2.71 -11.94 23.90
CA ARG A 230 -1.99 -13.04 24.55
C ARG A 230 -1.38 -12.63 25.90
N ASN A 231 -1.22 -11.34 26.16
CA ASN A 231 -0.60 -10.80 27.36
C ASN A 231 -1.59 -10.12 28.32
N LEU A 232 -2.89 -10.13 28.02
CA LEU A 232 -3.90 -9.62 28.95
C LEU A 232 -3.76 -10.31 30.31
N ASP A 233 -3.86 -9.49 31.37
CA ASP A 233 -3.77 -9.94 32.76
C ASP A 233 -5.10 -9.63 33.49
N PRO A 234 -5.79 -10.64 34.04
CA PRO A 234 -5.53 -12.08 33.90
C PRO A 234 -5.72 -12.56 32.45
N PRO A 235 -5.14 -13.71 32.05
CA PRO A 235 -5.35 -14.27 30.72
C PRO A 235 -6.84 -14.51 30.41
N LEU A 236 -7.20 -14.46 29.12
CA LEU A 236 -8.58 -14.72 28.68
C LEU A 236 -8.99 -16.17 29.00
N GLY A 237 -10.22 -16.33 29.50
CA GLY A 237 -10.79 -17.63 29.84
C GLY A 237 -12.19 -17.89 29.26
N SER A 238 -12.79 -19.03 29.62
CA SER A 238 -14.07 -19.49 29.07
C SER A 238 -15.31 -18.70 29.51
N SER A 239 -15.17 -17.89 30.57
CA SER A 239 -16.18 -16.95 31.06
C SER A 239 -16.18 -15.61 30.32
N ASP A 240 -15.13 -15.36 29.53
CA ASP A 240 -14.80 -14.03 29.06
C ASP A 240 -15.36 -13.75 27.66
N TYR A 241 -15.58 -12.46 27.39
CA TYR A 241 -16.03 -11.96 26.10
C TYR A 241 -15.07 -10.91 25.55
N ILE A 242 -14.73 -11.04 24.27
CA ILE A 242 -14.16 -9.97 23.46
C ILE A 242 -15.32 -9.29 22.74
N LEU A 243 -15.46 -7.97 22.90
CA LEU A 243 -16.42 -7.18 22.13
C LEU A 243 -15.76 -6.65 20.86
N ASP A 244 -16.43 -6.79 19.73
CA ASP A 244 -16.02 -6.19 18.46
C ASP A 244 -17.26 -5.75 17.65
N LEU A 245 -17.04 -5.06 16.53
CA LEU A 245 -18.07 -4.57 15.63
C LEU A 245 -18.18 -5.49 14.40
N SER A 246 -19.35 -5.52 13.75
CA SER A 246 -19.55 -6.34 12.55
C SER A 246 -18.59 -5.98 11.40
N ILE A 247 -18.04 -4.77 11.40
CA ILE A 247 -17.08 -4.23 10.43
C ILE A 247 -15.61 -4.52 10.77
N ALA A 248 -15.35 -5.30 11.82
CA ALA A 248 -14.00 -5.68 12.21
C ALA A 248 -13.22 -6.33 11.07
N TYR A 249 -11.90 -6.17 11.11
CA TYR A 249 -11.02 -6.80 10.14
C TYR A 249 -11.11 -8.33 10.20
N GLY A 250 -11.40 -8.96 9.06
CA GLY A 250 -11.68 -10.41 8.98
C GLY A 250 -10.65 -11.31 9.67
N PRO A 251 -9.33 -11.11 9.46
CA PRO A 251 -8.29 -11.85 10.19
C PRO A 251 -8.36 -11.75 11.71
N PHE A 252 -8.85 -10.63 12.28
CA PHE A 252 -9.06 -10.56 13.73
C PHE A 252 -10.20 -11.45 14.16
N LYS A 253 -11.30 -11.52 13.40
CA LYS A 253 -12.39 -12.49 13.67
C LYS A 253 -11.88 -13.92 13.65
N GLY A 254 -11.02 -14.28 12.69
CA GLY A 254 -10.34 -15.58 12.67
C GLY A 254 -9.45 -15.81 13.90
N PHE A 255 -8.73 -14.77 14.36
CA PHE A 255 -7.94 -14.85 15.58
C PHE A 255 -8.80 -15.05 16.84
N TYR A 256 -9.95 -14.37 16.96
CA TYR A 256 -10.86 -14.58 18.08
C TYR A 256 -11.45 -15.99 18.08
N GLN A 257 -11.80 -16.53 16.91
CA GLN A 257 -12.25 -17.93 16.78
C GLN A 257 -11.17 -18.92 17.24
N TRP A 258 -9.91 -18.64 16.91
CA TRP A 258 -8.77 -19.43 17.40
C TRP A 258 -8.63 -19.32 18.92
N LEU A 259 -8.71 -18.10 19.48
CA LEU A 259 -8.67 -17.88 20.93
C LEU A 259 -9.83 -18.61 21.63
N GLY A 260 -11.04 -18.57 21.07
CA GLY A 260 -12.19 -19.27 21.61
C GLY A 260 -12.03 -20.78 21.58
N SER A 261 -11.46 -21.33 20.51
CA SER A 261 -11.13 -22.76 20.43
C SER A 261 -10.06 -23.18 21.44
N ARG A 262 -9.11 -22.28 21.76
CA ARG A 262 -7.96 -22.56 22.63
C ARG A 262 -8.21 -22.32 24.11
N TYR A 263 -8.98 -21.29 24.46
CA TYR A 263 -9.18 -20.77 25.81
C TYR A 263 -10.66 -20.68 26.22
N GLY A 264 -11.60 -20.94 25.30
CA GLY A 264 -13.04 -20.88 25.56
C GLY A 264 -13.64 -19.47 25.53
N VAL A 265 -12.84 -18.42 25.29
CA VAL A 265 -13.32 -17.04 25.19
C VAL A 265 -14.35 -16.88 24.07
N LYS A 266 -15.35 -16.04 24.29
CA LYS A 266 -16.44 -15.79 23.35
C LYS A 266 -16.31 -14.42 22.73
N THR A 267 -17.03 -14.18 21.63
CA THR A 267 -17.11 -12.86 20.99
C THR A 267 -18.52 -12.32 21.08
N LEU A 268 -18.66 -11.06 21.50
CA LEU A 268 -19.88 -10.28 21.37
C LEU A 268 -19.71 -9.32 20.19
N GLU A 269 -20.29 -9.67 19.04
CA GLU A 269 -20.26 -8.83 17.85
C GLU A 269 -21.45 -7.87 17.83
N ILE A 270 -21.19 -6.56 17.70
CA ILE A 270 -22.23 -5.53 17.59
C ILE A 270 -22.45 -5.18 16.11
N PRO A 271 -23.67 -5.38 15.57
CA PRO A 271 -23.97 -5.01 14.20
C PRO A 271 -24.00 -3.50 14.01
N ILE A 272 -23.29 -3.00 13.01
CA ILE A 272 -23.36 -1.61 12.55
C ILE A 272 -24.49 -1.48 11.51
N GLN A 273 -25.36 -0.49 11.72
CA GLN A 273 -26.48 -0.19 10.83
C GLN A 273 -26.07 0.83 9.75
N TRP A 274 -26.67 0.67 8.57
CA TRP A 274 -26.36 1.46 7.38
C TRP A 274 -27.62 2.12 6.80
N PRO A 275 -27.50 3.26 6.10
CA PRO A 275 -26.29 4.07 5.89
C PRO A 275 -25.83 4.79 7.17
N LEU A 276 -24.55 5.19 7.21
CA LEU A 276 -24.06 6.02 8.31
C LEU A 276 -24.57 7.45 8.13
N ILE A 277 -25.01 8.06 9.22
CA ILE A 277 -25.43 9.47 9.25
C ILE A 277 -24.48 10.34 10.09
N GLY A 278 -23.56 9.72 10.83
CA GLY A 278 -22.54 10.39 11.64
C GLY A 278 -22.01 9.49 12.76
N PRO A 279 -21.24 10.05 13.72
CA PRO A 279 -20.72 9.34 14.88
C PRO A 279 -21.78 8.54 15.66
N GLU A 280 -23.01 9.08 15.76
CA GLU A 280 -24.15 8.44 16.45
C GLU A 280 -24.50 7.05 15.90
N SER A 281 -24.20 6.79 14.62
CA SER A 281 -24.38 5.46 14.00
C SER A 281 -23.52 4.37 14.66
N PHE A 282 -22.48 4.75 15.44
CA PHE A 282 -21.69 3.84 16.28
C PHE A 282 -22.09 3.93 17.75
N ILE A 283 -22.22 5.15 18.27
CA ILE A 283 -22.45 5.39 19.71
C ILE A 283 -23.75 4.74 20.19
N GLN A 284 -24.86 4.89 19.45
CA GLN A 284 -26.17 4.40 19.87
C GLN A 284 -26.27 2.87 19.95
N PRO A 285 -25.94 2.10 18.88
CA PRO A 285 -26.01 0.64 18.94
C PRO A 285 -25.04 0.05 19.97
N ILE A 286 -23.85 0.64 20.12
CA ILE A 286 -22.87 0.19 21.13
C ILE A 286 -23.38 0.46 22.54
N THR A 287 -23.93 1.66 22.80
CA THR A 287 -24.55 1.98 24.09
C THR A 287 -25.69 1.02 24.43
N ALA A 288 -26.56 0.71 23.46
CA ALA A 288 -27.66 -0.22 23.65
C ALA A 288 -27.15 -1.64 23.97
N ALA A 289 -26.12 -2.11 23.24
CA ALA A 289 -25.51 -3.41 23.48
C ALA A 289 -24.83 -3.49 24.86
N LEU A 290 -24.12 -2.45 25.28
CA LEU A 290 -23.48 -2.38 26.60
C LEU A 290 -24.55 -2.40 27.71
N LYS A 291 -25.61 -1.60 27.60
CA LYS A 291 -26.72 -1.62 28.58
C LYS A 291 -27.37 -2.99 28.71
N ALA A 292 -27.51 -3.72 27.60
CA ALA A 292 -28.13 -5.04 27.59
C ALA A 292 -27.21 -6.15 28.13
N ASN A 293 -25.89 -6.04 27.94
CA ASN A 293 -24.97 -7.16 28.15
C ASN A 293 -23.94 -6.94 29.27
N ALA A 294 -23.49 -5.72 29.53
CA ALA A 294 -22.34 -5.46 30.40
C ALA A 294 -22.55 -5.86 31.87
N SER A 295 -23.80 -5.97 32.33
CA SER A 295 -24.12 -6.47 33.68
C SER A 295 -24.13 -7.99 33.81
N SER A 296 -24.18 -8.72 32.68
CA SER A 296 -24.32 -10.19 32.66
C SER A 296 -23.14 -10.91 31.99
N LEU A 297 -22.38 -10.22 31.15
CA LEU A 297 -21.21 -10.76 30.47
C LEU A 297 -19.93 -10.16 31.02
N ASN A 298 -18.90 -10.99 31.20
CA ASN A 298 -17.56 -10.52 31.53
C ASN A 298 -16.84 -10.04 30.27
N ILE A 299 -17.15 -8.84 29.80
CA ILE A 299 -16.50 -8.25 28.63
C ILE A 299 -15.11 -7.76 29.04
N ARG A 300 -14.08 -8.48 28.60
CA ARG A 300 -12.68 -8.23 29.01
C ARG A 300 -12.02 -7.10 28.24
N VAL A 301 -12.43 -6.90 27.00
CA VAL A 301 -11.86 -5.88 26.11
C VAL A 301 -12.82 -5.59 24.96
N ALA A 302 -12.84 -4.34 24.51
CA ALA A 302 -13.50 -3.92 23.28
C ALA A 302 -12.45 -3.59 22.21
N ILE A 303 -12.67 -4.05 20.99
CA ILE A 303 -11.75 -3.86 19.86
C ILE A 303 -12.51 -3.15 18.75
N PHE A 304 -11.91 -2.11 18.18
CA PHE A 304 -12.47 -1.43 17.02
C PHE A 304 -11.39 -0.64 16.27
N SER A 305 -11.59 -0.45 14.96
CA SER A 305 -10.63 0.29 14.13
C SER A 305 -10.81 1.81 14.25
N HIS A 306 -9.72 2.58 14.21
CA HIS A 306 -9.79 4.03 14.05
C HIS A 306 -10.27 4.39 12.64
N ILE A 307 -9.76 3.66 11.63
CA ILE A 307 -10.29 3.64 10.28
C ILE A 307 -10.52 2.17 9.91
N SER A 308 -11.79 1.80 9.75
CA SER A 308 -12.17 0.45 9.38
C SER A 308 -11.69 0.08 7.97
N ALA A 309 -11.42 -1.20 7.74
CA ALA A 309 -10.96 -1.67 6.44
C ALA A 309 -12.12 -1.78 5.45
N TYR A 310 -13.21 -2.45 5.83
CA TYR A 310 -14.33 -2.72 4.93
C TYR A 310 -15.67 -2.57 5.65
N PRO A 311 -16.46 -1.54 5.32
CA PRO A 311 -16.10 -0.39 4.47
C PRO A 311 -15.06 0.52 5.12
N ALA A 312 -14.46 1.45 4.35
CA ALA A 312 -13.53 2.44 4.90
C ALA A 312 -14.26 3.62 5.54
N VAL A 313 -14.35 3.65 6.88
CA VAL A 313 -14.93 4.77 7.62
C VAL A 313 -14.11 5.10 8.86
N ILE A 314 -14.00 6.39 9.18
CA ILE A 314 -13.41 6.90 10.43
C ILE A 314 -14.42 6.69 11.55
N LEU A 315 -13.99 6.07 12.65
CA LEU A 315 -14.82 5.89 13.86
C LEU A 315 -14.55 7.02 14.87
N PRO A 316 -15.55 7.38 15.70
CA PRO A 316 -15.40 8.38 16.76
C PRO A 316 -14.63 7.80 17.96
N VAL A 317 -13.31 7.65 17.82
CA VAL A 317 -12.48 6.90 18.78
C VAL A 317 -12.56 7.48 20.18
N LYS A 318 -12.49 8.81 20.33
CA LYS A 318 -12.52 9.46 21.64
C LYS A 318 -13.82 9.16 22.39
N GLU A 319 -14.95 9.36 21.73
CA GLU A 319 -16.28 9.13 22.29
C GLU A 319 -16.51 7.64 22.61
N LEU A 320 -15.96 6.74 21.79
CA LEU A 320 -16.03 5.30 22.05
C LEU A 320 -15.16 4.88 23.24
N VAL A 321 -13.94 5.41 23.36
CA VAL A 321 -13.07 5.16 24.53
C VAL A 321 -13.80 5.59 25.81
N GLU A 322 -14.34 6.81 25.84
CA GLU A 322 -15.11 7.33 26.96
C GLU A 322 -16.33 6.44 27.29
N LEU A 323 -17.06 5.99 26.26
CA LEU A 323 -18.21 5.11 26.44
C LEU A 323 -17.82 3.75 27.04
N PHE A 324 -16.77 3.09 26.54
CA PHE A 324 -16.35 1.78 27.07
C PHE A 324 -15.77 1.89 28.49
N HIS A 325 -15.02 2.96 28.78
CA HIS A 325 -14.49 3.21 30.12
C HIS A 325 -15.58 3.46 31.17
N GLN A 326 -16.75 4.01 30.80
CA GLN A 326 -17.91 4.10 31.72
C GLN A 326 -18.39 2.71 32.22
N TYR A 327 -18.09 1.65 31.48
CA TYR A 327 -18.39 0.26 31.85
C TYR A 327 -17.15 -0.50 32.36
N ASN A 328 -16.03 0.18 32.60
CA ASN A 328 -14.74 -0.42 32.98
C ASN A 328 -14.21 -1.45 31.96
N ILE A 329 -14.49 -1.23 30.67
CA ILE A 329 -14.01 -2.11 29.58
C ILE A 329 -12.80 -1.43 28.93
N PRO A 330 -11.60 -2.01 28.97
CA PRO A 330 -10.45 -1.47 28.26
C PRO A 330 -10.63 -1.60 26.74
N VAL A 331 -9.98 -0.71 25.99
CA VAL A 331 -10.13 -0.64 24.53
C VAL A 331 -8.83 -0.89 23.78
N ILE A 332 -8.92 -1.67 22.70
CA ILE A 332 -7.85 -1.87 21.72
C ILE A 332 -8.25 -1.17 20.43
N ILE A 333 -7.44 -0.18 20.03
CA ILE A 333 -7.67 0.56 18.80
C ILE A 333 -6.81 0.00 17.67
N ASP A 334 -7.48 -0.53 16.64
CA ASP A 334 -6.84 -0.88 15.38
C ASP A 334 -6.66 0.38 14.50
N GLY A 335 -5.49 0.97 14.61
CA GLY A 335 -5.06 2.11 13.81
C GLY A 335 -4.41 1.72 12.49
N ALA A 336 -4.53 0.49 11.98
CA ALA A 336 -3.74 0.03 10.82
C ALA A 336 -3.84 0.95 9.59
N HIS A 337 -4.98 1.59 9.36
CA HIS A 337 -5.20 2.54 8.26
C HIS A 337 -5.06 4.02 8.65
N ALA A 338 -4.70 4.35 9.90
CA ALA A 338 -4.73 5.72 10.42
C ALA A 338 -3.42 6.51 10.21
N LEU A 339 -2.25 5.93 10.55
CA LEU A 339 -0.99 6.69 10.57
C LEU A 339 -0.58 7.17 9.18
N GLY A 340 -0.48 8.48 9.01
CA GLY A 340 -0.17 9.14 7.73
C GLY A 340 -1.38 9.33 6.81
N ASN A 341 -2.58 8.93 7.26
CA ASN A 341 -3.87 9.12 6.58
C ASN A 341 -4.79 10.10 7.32
N ILE A 342 -4.74 10.08 8.66
CA ILE A 342 -5.36 11.06 9.55
C ILE A 342 -4.37 11.43 10.67
N GLU A 343 -4.62 12.56 11.32
CA GLU A 343 -3.91 12.93 12.53
C GLU A 343 -4.24 11.94 13.65
N ILE A 344 -3.22 11.55 14.42
CA ILE A 344 -3.35 10.69 15.59
C ILE A 344 -2.78 11.47 16.76
N ASN A 345 -3.62 11.73 17.75
CA ASN A 345 -3.17 12.26 19.03
C ASN A 345 -3.61 11.30 20.14
N ILE A 346 -2.69 10.45 20.61
CA ILE A 346 -2.98 9.46 21.66
C ILE A 346 -3.39 10.14 22.98
N GLU A 347 -2.84 11.31 23.27
CA GLU A 347 -3.12 12.04 24.51
C GLU A 347 -4.56 12.61 24.54
N ASP A 348 -5.15 12.86 23.36
CA ASP A 348 -6.52 13.37 23.22
C ASP A 348 -7.58 12.27 23.15
N MET A 349 -7.17 10.99 23.09
CA MET A 349 -8.07 9.81 22.99
C MET A 349 -8.55 9.32 24.37
N SER A 350 -8.82 10.24 25.29
CA SER A 350 -9.45 9.96 26.59
C SER A 350 -8.84 8.75 27.33
N ASN A 351 -7.50 8.71 27.40
CA ASN A 351 -6.72 7.69 28.11
C ASN A 351 -6.83 6.25 27.54
N VAL A 352 -6.83 6.14 26.20
CA VAL A 352 -6.80 4.87 25.45
C VAL A 352 -5.83 3.84 26.04
N ASP A 353 -6.25 2.57 26.14
CA ASP A 353 -5.45 1.51 26.77
C ASP A 353 -4.39 0.94 25.81
N TYR A 354 -4.78 0.67 24.56
CA TYR A 354 -3.90 0.09 23.54
C TYR A 354 -4.16 0.68 22.16
N TYR A 355 -3.10 0.94 21.40
CA TYR A 355 -3.21 1.43 20.02
C TYR A 355 -2.09 0.83 19.18
N PHE A 356 -2.40 0.29 18.00
CA PHE A 356 -1.37 -0.13 17.04
C PHE A 356 -1.64 0.42 15.65
N THR A 357 -0.60 0.69 14.88
CA THR A 357 -0.74 1.20 13.52
C THR A 357 0.42 0.81 12.61
N ASN A 358 0.12 0.60 11.33
CA ASN A 358 1.10 0.21 10.33
C ASN A 358 1.80 1.44 9.76
N THR A 359 3.13 1.40 9.69
CA THR A 359 3.91 2.41 8.97
C THR A 359 4.05 2.04 7.49
N HIS A 360 3.98 0.75 7.15
CA HIS A 360 4.13 0.27 5.78
C HIS A 360 2.93 0.51 4.85
N LYS A 361 1.82 1.08 5.37
CA LYS A 361 0.61 1.44 4.63
C LYS A 361 0.69 2.88 4.10
N TRP A 362 0.17 3.84 4.88
CA TRP A 362 0.00 5.22 4.45
C TRP A 362 1.23 6.11 4.68
N LEU A 363 2.22 5.64 5.46
CA LEU A 363 3.48 6.34 5.69
C LEU A 363 4.52 6.07 4.60
N TYR A 364 4.24 5.17 3.64
CA TYR A 364 5.16 4.74 2.59
C TYR A 364 6.44 4.05 3.09
N SER A 365 6.40 3.50 4.31
CA SER A 365 7.54 2.77 4.87
C SER A 365 7.68 1.37 4.26
N SER A 366 8.81 0.71 4.53
CA SER A 366 9.07 -0.68 4.13
C SER A 366 8.06 -1.62 4.77
N LYS A 367 7.81 -2.77 4.14
CA LYS A 367 6.96 -3.82 4.74
C LYS A 367 7.55 -4.32 6.06
N SER A 368 6.73 -4.97 6.87
CA SER A 368 7.14 -5.47 8.19
C SER A 368 7.58 -4.33 9.12
N SER A 369 6.68 -3.36 9.31
CA SER A 369 6.86 -2.25 10.23
C SER A 369 5.53 -1.65 10.70
N ALA A 370 5.42 -1.51 12.01
CA ALA A 370 4.30 -0.94 12.75
C ALA A 370 4.78 -0.44 14.12
N ILE A 371 4.00 0.43 14.74
CA ILE A 371 4.18 0.88 16.12
C ILE A 371 3.01 0.42 16.96
N LEU A 372 3.32 -0.06 18.15
CA LEU A 372 2.38 -0.46 19.19
C LEU A 372 2.58 0.46 20.39
N TYR A 373 1.50 1.10 20.82
CA TYR A 373 1.37 1.82 22.07
C TYR A 373 0.60 0.95 23.08
N VAL A 374 1.15 0.85 24.29
CA VAL A 374 0.52 0.20 25.44
C VAL A 374 0.56 1.18 26.59
N ARG A 375 -0.58 1.53 27.17
CA ARG A 375 -0.62 2.45 28.31
C ARG A 375 0.21 1.92 29.48
N HIS A 376 0.93 2.82 30.15
CA HIS A 376 1.99 2.50 31.10
C HIS A 376 1.64 1.44 32.16
N ASP A 377 0.44 1.52 32.73
CA ASP A 377 -0.08 0.63 33.77
C ASP A 377 -0.45 -0.78 33.29
N HIS A 378 -0.46 -1.04 31.98
CA HIS A 378 -0.76 -2.37 31.40
C HIS A 378 0.49 -3.17 31.01
N GLN A 379 1.69 -2.61 31.17
CA GLN A 379 2.90 -3.14 30.54
C GLN A 379 3.61 -4.29 31.29
N HIS A 380 3.31 -4.49 32.59
CA HIS A 380 4.13 -5.29 33.51
C HIS A 380 4.37 -6.74 33.05
N LEU A 381 3.40 -7.37 32.39
CA LEU A 381 3.51 -8.76 31.90
C LEU A 381 3.67 -8.89 30.39
N TYR A 382 3.76 -7.78 29.65
CA TYR A 382 3.78 -7.85 28.19
C TYR A 382 5.12 -8.35 27.66
N VAL A 383 5.05 -9.39 26.82
CA VAL A 383 6.18 -9.94 26.04
C VAL A 383 5.86 -9.94 24.54
N PRO A 384 6.88 -9.89 23.66
CA PRO A 384 6.70 -9.93 22.20
C PRO A 384 6.09 -11.24 21.70
N ALA A 385 5.71 -11.29 20.41
CA ALA A 385 5.25 -12.48 19.72
C ALA A 385 6.16 -12.79 18.51
N PRO A 386 7.09 -13.76 18.58
CA PRO A 386 7.27 -14.79 19.62
C PRO A 386 7.81 -14.23 20.95
N ALA A 387 7.42 -14.88 22.06
CA ALA A 387 7.85 -14.54 23.41
C ALA A 387 9.31 -14.94 23.64
N ILE A 388 10.23 -14.11 23.14
CA ILE A 388 11.66 -14.21 23.39
C ILE A 388 12.00 -13.06 24.34
N VAL A 389 12.34 -13.42 25.58
CA VAL A 389 12.84 -12.48 26.57
C VAL A 389 14.31 -12.79 26.78
N ASP A 390 15.18 -11.89 26.34
CA ASP A 390 16.62 -12.03 26.55
C ASP A 390 16.94 -11.78 28.02
N SER A 391 17.47 -12.81 28.69
CA SER A 391 17.91 -12.73 30.10
C SER A 391 18.96 -11.65 30.38
N ALA A 392 19.63 -11.14 29.35
CA ALA A 392 20.62 -10.08 29.45
C ALA A 392 20.04 -8.66 29.36
N MET A 393 18.76 -8.51 29.01
CA MET A 393 18.10 -7.20 28.90
C MET A 393 17.45 -6.77 30.21
N ALA A 394 17.24 -5.46 30.37
CA ALA A 394 16.48 -4.93 31.49
C ALA A 394 15.04 -5.47 31.44
N ASP A 395 14.47 -5.79 32.61
CA ASP A 395 13.11 -6.33 32.71
C ASP A 395 12.06 -5.21 32.66
N ASP A 396 12.09 -4.45 31.56
CA ASP A 396 11.13 -3.40 31.24
C ASP A 396 10.47 -3.65 29.87
N PHE A 397 9.34 -2.99 29.65
CA PHE A 397 8.51 -3.18 28.47
C PHE A 397 9.25 -2.97 27.15
N GLU A 398 10.02 -1.90 27.03
CA GLU A 398 10.72 -1.57 25.78
C GLU A 398 11.82 -2.59 25.48
N SER A 399 12.63 -2.89 26.49
CA SER A 399 13.77 -3.79 26.38
C SER A 399 13.38 -5.19 25.88
N ARG A 400 12.18 -5.69 26.26
CA ARG A 400 11.65 -6.98 25.81
C ARG A 400 11.38 -7.04 24.30
N PHE A 401 11.17 -5.90 23.62
CA PHE A 401 10.85 -5.85 22.19
C PHE A 401 12.04 -5.48 21.30
N ILE A 402 13.17 -5.06 21.89
CA ILE A 402 14.39 -4.76 21.13
C ILE A 402 14.92 -6.03 20.47
N TRP A 403 15.04 -7.14 21.21
CA TRP A 403 15.58 -8.39 20.68
C TRP A 403 14.55 -9.51 20.73
N THR A 404 14.01 -9.85 19.56
CA THR A 404 12.98 -10.90 19.37
C THR A 404 13.52 -12.08 18.55
N GLY A 405 14.80 -12.38 18.75
CA GLY A 405 15.56 -13.34 17.95
C GLY A 405 16.19 -12.71 16.70
N THR A 406 17.13 -13.43 16.10
CA THR A 406 17.90 -12.97 14.93
C THR A 406 16.98 -12.81 13.71
N ARG A 407 16.75 -11.56 13.30
CA ARG A 407 15.90 -11.19 12.17
C ARG A 407 16.49 -9.98 11.44
N ASP A 408 16.20 -9.86 10.15
CA ASP A 408 16.39 -8.60 9.44
C ASP A 408 15.27 -7.63 9.87
N ARG A 409 15.67 -6.60 10.62
CA ARG A 409 14.79 -5.53 11.12
C ARG A 409 15.13 -4.17 10.50
N THR A 410 15.85 -4.17 9.38
CA THR A 410 16.20 -2.94 8.64
C THR A 410 14.96 -2.17 8.17
N SER A 411 13.82 -2.85 8.02
CA SER A 411 12.52 -2.22 7.78
C SER A 411 12.14 -1.19 8.85
N TYR A 412 12.50 -1.43 10.12
CA TYR A 412 12.25 -0.49 11.21
C TYR A 412 13.14 0.75 11.07
N CYS A 413 14.40 0.59 10.69
CA CYS A 413 15.29 1.71 10.42
C CYS A 413 14.77 2.55 9.23
N ALA A 414 14.23 1.91 8.20
CA ALA A 414 13.72 2.56 6.99
C ALA A 414 12.51 3.49 7.25
N ILE A 415 11.86 3.39 8.42
CA ILE A 415 10.84 4.34 8.88
C ILE A 415 11.38 5.77 8.89
N LEU A 416 12.65 5.97 9.27
CA LEU A 416 13.28 7.30 9.30
C LEU A 416 13.23 7.97 7.93
N SER A 417 13.63 7.24 6.88
CA SER A 417 13.60 7.75 5.51
C SER A 417 12.19 7.94 4.98
N ALA A 418 11.22 7.16 5.45
CA ALA A 418 9.81 7.37 5.10
C ALA A 418 9.30 8.70 5.68
N LEU A 419 9.63 8.98 6.94
CA LEU A 419 9.29 10.24 7.59
C LEU A 419 9.99 11.43 6.91
N ASP A 420 11.27 11.30 6.57
CA ASP A 420 12.01 12.35 5.85
C ASP A 420 11.42 12.61 4.46
N TYR A 421 11.13 11.55 3.70
CA TYR A 421 10.49 11.64 2.40
C TYR A 421 9.17 12.41 2.49
N ARG A 422 8.32 12.13 3.48
CA ARG A 422 7.06 12.84 3.68
C ARG A 422 7.25 14.31 4.01
N GLN A 423 8.29 14.66 4.77
CA GLN A 423 8.64 16.08 4.97
C GLN A 423 9.02 16.77 3.64
N THR A 424 9.74 16.09 2.74
CA THR A 424 10.05 16.66 1.41
C THR A 424 8.81 16.92 0.53
N LEU A 425 7.70 16.22 0.78
CA LEU A 425 6.42 16.42 0.11
C LEU A 425 5.61 17.59 0.72
N GLY A 426 6.13 18.24 1.76
CA GLY A 426 5.48 19.35 2.47
C GLY A 426 4.83 18.97 3.79
N GLY A 427 5.14 17.77 4.33
CA GLY A 427 4.71 17.35 5.66
C GLY A 427 3.33 16.68 5.70
N GLU A 428 2.98 16.20 6.89
CA GLU A 428 1.81 15.34 7.12
C GLU A 428 0.49 16.01 6.77
N GLU A 429 0.28 17.26 7.21
CA GLU A 429 -0.96 18.01 6.96
C GLU A 429 -1.26 18.11 5.46
N ARG A 430 -0.25 18.45 4.65
CA ARG A 430 -0.40 18.59 3.20
C ARG A 430 -0.74 17.25 2.53
N ILE A 431 -0.06 16.18 2.91
CA ILE A 431 -0.30 14.84 2.34
C ILE A 431 -1.70 14.35 2.71
N MET A 432 -2.07 14.42 3.98
CA MET A 432 -3.37 13.95 4.48
C MET A 432 -4.51 14.77 3.85
N THR A 433 -4.37 16.09 3.81
CA THR A 433 -5.37 16.98 3.18
C THR A 433 -5.53 16.68 1.70
N TYR A 434 -4.43 16.49 0.96
CA TYR A 434 -4.48 16.16 -0.46
C TYR A 434 -5.23 14.85 -0.71
N ASN A 435 -4.83 13.78 -0.01
CA ASN A 435 -5.45 12.47 -0.15
C ASN A 435 -6.95 12.52 0.21
N GLN A 436 -7.31 13.18 1.32
CA GLN A 436 -8.70 13.31 1.74
C GLN A 436 -9.55 14.08 0.73
N GLN A 437 -9.07 15.24 0.26
CA GLN A 437 -9.78 16.04 -0.72
C GLN A 437 -9.95 15.31 -2.05
N LEU A 438 -8.93 14.56 -2.48
CA LEU A 438 -8.99 13.76 -3.70
C LEU A 438 -9.98 12.60 -3.55
N ALA A 439 -10.00 11.89 -2.41
CA ALA A 439 -10.96 10.82 -2.14
C ALA A 439 -12.40 11.34 -2.10
N GLN A 440 -12.65 12.47 -1.42
CA GLN A 440 -13.98 13.10 -1.39
C GLN A 440 -14.40 13.61 -2.78
N TYR A 441 -13.47 14.20 -3.54
CA TYR A 441 -13.72 14.58 -4.94
C TYR A 441 -14.12 13.37 -5.79
N GLY A 442 -13.31 12.31 -5.72
CA GLY A 442 -13.53 11.05 -6.44
C GLY A 442 -14.89 10.44 -6.08
N GLY A 443 -15.21 10.38 -4.78
CA GLY A 443 -16.49 9.90 -4.29
C GLY A 443 -17.68 10.67 -4.90
N ARG A 444 -17.65 12.01 -4.84
CA ARG A 444 -18.69 12.87 -5.43
C ARG A 444 -18.79 12.74 -6.95
N TYR A 445 -17.65 12.69 -7.63
CA TYR A 445 -17.61 12.56 -9.08
C TYR A 445 -18.23 11.23 -9.52
N LEU A 446 -17.77 10.12 -8.94
CA LEU A 446 -18.24 8.78 -9.29
C LEU A 446 -19.71 8.57 -8.94
N SER A 447 -20.16 9.02 -7.75
CA SER A 447 -21.56 8.90 -7.36
C SER A 447 -22.48 9.67 -8.32
N ARG A 448 -22.07 10.85 -8.81
CA ARG A 448 -22.82 11.62 -9.82
C ARG A 448 -22.78 10.94 -11.18
N LEU A 449 -21.62 10.49 -11.63
CA LEU A 449 -21.45 9.81 -12.91
C LEU A 449 -22.33 8.56 -13.02
N TRP A 450 -22.44 7.81 -11.92
CA TRP A 450 -23.18 6.55 -11.85
C TRP A 450 -24.64 6.71 -11.42
N GLY A 451 -25.06 7.90 -10.99
CA GLY A 451 -26.37 8.13 -10.40
C GLY A 451 -26.57 7.35 -9.09
N THR A 452 -25.50 7.13 -8.33
CA THR A 452 -25.49 6.34 -7.10
C THR A 452 -25.12 7.21 -5.89
N ARG A 453 -24.74 6.60 -4.76
CA ARG A 453 -24.46 7.30 -3.50
C ARG A 453 -23.13 6.88 -2.90
N ILE A 454 -22.61 7.77 -2.06
CA ILE A 454 -21.47 7.50 -1.18
C ILE A 454 -22.01 6.90 0.12
N LEU A 455 -21.29 5.93 0.69
CA LEU A 455 -21.78 5.14 1.83
C LEU A 455 -21.85 5.94 3.15
N SER A 456 -20.91 6.85 3.34
CA SER A 456 -20.71 7.59 4.59
C SER A 456 -20.57 9.10 4.34
N PRO A 457 -20.89 9.95 5.33
CA PRO A 457 -20.66 11.39 5.25
C PRO A 457 -19.18 11.71 5.06
N GLU A 458 -18.87 12.84 4.44
CA GLU A 458 -17.48 13.27 4.17
C GLU A 458 -16.65 13.47 5.43
N SER A 459 -17.30 13.83 6.56
CA SER A 459 -16.64 13.94 7.88
C SER A 459 -16.12 12.61 8.41
N MET A 460 -16.58 11.48 7.85
CA MET A 460 -16.13 10.13 8.22
C MET A 460 -15.23 9.51 7.15
N GLN A 461 -14.73 10.31 6.21
CA GLN A 461 -13.83 9.89 5.13
C GLN A 461 -12.43 10.47 5.35
N SER A 462 -11.41 9.66 5.08
CA SER A 462 -10.00 10.06 5.05
C SER A 462 -9.53 10.10 3.58
N GLY A 463 -8.28 9.72 3.29
CA GLY A 463 -7.85 9.32 1.94
C GLY A 463 -8.58 8.10 1.33
N MET A 464 -9.75 7.70 1.84
CA MET A 464 -10.56 6.62 1.29
C MET A 464 -12.04 6.99 1.24
N THR A 465 -12.76 6.47 0.26
CA THR A 465 -14.19 6.66 0.09
C THR A 465 -14.86 5.35 -0.38
N ASN A 466 -16.15 5.17 -0.08
CA ASN A 466 -16.91 4.00 -0.53
C ASN A 466 -18.07 4.45 -1.41
N VAL A 467 -18.06 4.03 -2.67
CA VAL A 467 -19.05 4.48 -3.67
C VAL A 467 -19.86 3.30 -4.15
N GLN A 468 -21.18 3.45 -4.18
CA GLN A 468 -22.07 2.42 -4.71
C GLN A 468 -21.87 2.27 -6.21
N VAL A 469 -21.67 1.04 -6.68
CA VAL A 469 -21.54 0.71 -8.10
C VAL A 469 -22.92 0.71 -8.76
N PRO A 470 -23.09 1.19 -10.01
CA PRO A 470 -24.36 1.22 -10.72
C PRO A 470 -24.73 -0.16 -11.28
N THR A 471 -24.88 -1.13 -10.38
CA THR A 471 -25.37 -2.48 -10.67
C THR A 471 -26.17 -3.02 -9.50
N LYS A 472 -27.16 -3.85 -9.79
CA LYS A 472 -27.89 -4.65 -8.80
C LYS A 472 -27.31 -6.05 -8.62
N ASN A 473 -26.35 -6.43 -9.46
CA ASN A 473 -25.77 -7.76 -9.46
C ASN A 473 -24.43 -7.75 -8.70
N PHE A 474 -24.44 -8.25 -7.47
CA PHE A 474 -23.23 -8.33 -6.66
C PHE A 474 -22.13 -9.20 -7.29
N THR A 475 -22.49 -10.30 -7.94
CA THR A 475 -21.53 -11.15 -8.65
C THR A 475 -20.82 -10.36 -9.74
N VAL A 476 -21.55 -9.57 -10.52
CA VAL A 476 -20.94 -8.70 -11.54
C VAL A 476 -20.09 -7.61 -10.89
N CYS A 477 -20.46 -7.11 -9.72
CA CYS A 477 -19.61 -6.18 -8.98
C CYS A 477 -18.24 -6.78 -8.60
N GLN A 478 -18.20 -8.06 -8.19
CA GLN A 478 -16.93 -8.77 -7.96
C GLN A 478 -16.15 -8.97 -9.25
N ILE A 479 -16.84 -9.27 -10.36
CA ILE A 479 -16.22 -9.37 -11.69
C ILE A 479 -15.60 -8.03 -12.08
N VAL A 480 -16.26 -6.89 -11.82
CA VAL A 480 -15.69 -5.56 -12.06
C VAL A 480 -14.37 -5.38 -11.31
N VAL A 481 -14.30 -5.76 -10.03
CA VAL A 481 -13.05 -5.67 -9.26
C VAL A 481 -11.94 -6.50 -9.92
N ASN A 482 -12.26 -7.74 -10.30
CA ASN A 482 -11.30 -8.64 -10.91
C ASN A 482 -10.86 -8.18 -12.29
N GLU A 483 -11.79 -7.69 -13.13
CA GLU A 483 -11.50 -7.24 -14.49
C GLU A 483 -10.74 -5.92 -14.49
N LEU A 484 -11.07 -4.99 -13.58
CA LEU A 484 -10.26 -3.80 -13.35
C LEU A 484 -8.81 -4.19 -13.04
N TYR A 485 -8.60 -5.23 -12.23
CA TYR A 485 -7.27 -5.72 -11.90
C TYR A 485 -6.60 -6.44 -13.10
N SER A 486 -7.24 -7.45 -13.68
CA SER A 486 -6.64 -8.35 -14.68
C SER A 486 -6.53 -7.76 -16.08
N SER A 487 -7.37 -6.79 -16.43
CA SER A 487 -7.46 -6.26 -17.81
C SER A 487 -7.02 -4.81 -17.92
N TYR A 488 -6.90 -4.11 -16.79
CA TYR A 488 -6.60 -2.68 -16.74
C TYR A 488 -5.63 -2.29 -15.63
N ASN A 489 -5.04 -3.28 -14.92
CA ASN A 489 -4.13 -3.09 -13.78
C ASN A 489 -4.58 -2.01 -12.78
N THR A 490 -5.88 -1.91 -12.58
CA THR A 490 -6.51 -0.92 -11.73
C THR A 490 -7.02 -1.63 -10.49
N MET A 491 -6.18 -1.68 -9.45
CA MET A 491 -6.60 -2.29 -8.19
C MET A 491 -7.55 -1.37 -7.43
N VAL A 492 -8.79 -1.80 -7.29
CA VAL A 492 -9.76 -1.28 -6.33
C VAL A 492 -9.94 -2.29 -5.20
N SER A 493 -10.19 -1.82 -3.99
CA SER A 493 -10.39 -2.73 -2.85
C SER A 493 -11.85 -3.20 -2.80
N GLY A 494 -12.02 -4.48 -2.45
CA GLY A 494 -13.16 -5.33 -2.79
C GLY A 494 -14.58 -4.77 -2.61
N ALA A 495 -15.50 -5.40 -3.32
CA ALA A 495 -16.93 -5.15 -3.25
C ALA A 495 -17.51 -5.64 -1.91
N SER A 496 -18.01 -4.73 -1.07
CA SER A 496 -18.61 -5.09 0.22
C SER A 496 -20.13 -5.15 0.12
N ASN A 497 -20.71 -6.26 0.61
CA ASN A 497 -22.14 -6.38 0.88
C ASN A 497 -22.46 -5.69 2.19
N ILE A 498 -23.15 -4.57 2.12
CA ILE A 498 -23.55 -3.80 3.29
C ILE A 498 -25.07 -3.96 3.45
N THR A 499 -25.41 -4.92 4.30
CA THR A 499 -26.73 -5.41 4.77
C THR A 499 -27.68 -6.09 3.75
N PRO A 500 -28.40 -7.17 4.15
CA PRO A 500 -29.30 -7.98 3.31
C PRO A 500 -30.78 -7.51 3.33
N ASP A 501 -31.13 -6.49 4.10
CA ASP A 501 -32.52 -6.22 4.50
C ASP A 501 -33.33 -5.34 3.51
N LEU A 502 -32.86 -5.15 2.27
CA LEU A 502 -33.55 -4.32 1.27
C LEU A 502 -33.93 -5.06 -0.03
N GLY A 503 -33.77 -6.39 -0.10
CA GLY A 503 -34.16 -7.18 -1.28
C GLY A 503 -33.27 -7.00 -2.53
N ASP A 504 -32.64 -5.83 -2.69
CA ASP A 504 -31.51 -5.54 -3.60
C ASP A 504 -30.27 -5.26 -2.73
N ILE A 505 -29.17 -6.01 -2.89
CA ILE A 505 -27.93 -5.79 -2.11
C ILE A 505 -27.05 -4.77 -2.84
N PRO A 506 -26.90 -3.52 -2.35
CA PRO A 506 -26.06 -2.53 -2.99
C PRO A 506 -24.58 -2.91 -2.83
N CYS A 507 -23.86 -2.95 -3.95
CA CYS A 507 -22.42 -3.14 -3.95
C CYS A 507 -21.70 -1.80 -3.79
N TYR A 508 -20.73 -1.74 -2.87
CA TYR A 508 -19.84 -0.59 -2.72
C TYR A 508 -18.40 -0.99 -3.03
N LEU A 509 -17.70 -0.14 -3.80
CA LEU A 509 -16.25 -0.21 -3.95
C LEU A 509 -15.58 0.70 -2.95
N ARG A 510 -14.56 0.18 -2.28
CA ARG A 510 -13.66 0.97 -1.44
C ARG A 510 -12.51 1.49 -2.29
N LEU A 511 -12.43 2.81 -2.43
CA LEU A 511 -11.46 3.50 -3.25
C LEU A 511 -10.51 4.30 -2.36
N SER A 512 -9.23 4.32 -2.73
CA SER A 512 -8.17 5.00 -1.97
C SER A 512 -7.51 6.05 -2.85
N ALA A 513 -7.40 7.26 -2.33
CA ALA A 513 -6.62 8.35 -2.90
C ALA A 513 -5.18 8.32 -2.38
N GLN A 514 -4.24 8.68 -3.23
CA GLN A 514 -2.82 8.78 -2.91
C GLN A 514 -2.18 9.99 -3.59
N ILE A 515 -1.01 10.41 -3.08
CA ILE A 515 -0.26 11.58 -3.57
C ILE A 515 0.19 11.48 -5.03
N TYR A 516 0.20 10.28 -5.60
CA TYR A 516 0.60 9.99 -6.97
C TYR A 516 -0.58 9.84 -7.93
N GLN A 517 -1.80 10.11 -7.45
CA GLN A 517 -3.02 10.10 -8.25
C GLN A 517 -3.54 11.52 -8.43
N GLU A 518 -4.26 11.77 -9.51
CA GLU A 518 -4.91 13.03 -9.82
C GLU A 518 -6.39 12.80 -10.14
N LYS A 519 -7.15 13.89 -10.32
CA LYS A 519 -8.58 13.82 -10.66
C LYS A 519 -8.85 12.99 -11.92
N GLN A 520 -7.94 13.01 -12.88
CA GLN A 520 -8.06 12.27 -14.12
C GLN A 520 -8.11 10.74 -13.90
N ASP A 521 -7.38 10.21 -12.92
CA ASP A 521 -7.43 8.77 -12.60
C ASP A 521 -8.84 8.34 -12.18
N TRP A 522 -9.55 9.21 -11.45
CA TRP A 522 -10.93 8.97 -11.04
C TRP A 522 -11.92 9.07 -12.21
N HIS A 523 -11.65 9.91 -13.21
CA HIS A 523 -12.44 9.98 -14.44
C HIS A 523 -12.32 8.70 -15.24
N VAL A 524 -11.08 8.26 -15.48
CA VAL A 524 -10.80 7.01 -16.20
C VAL A 524 -11.44 5.81 -15.48
N LEU A 525 -11.27 5.71 -14.16
CA LEU A 525 -11.90 4.65 -13.36
C LEU A 525 -13.43 4.65 -13.51
N GLY A 526 -14.04 5.84 -13.48
CA GLY A 526 -15.49 6.00 -13.60
C GLY A 526 -16.04 5.49 -14.91
N GLU A 527 -15.43 5.88 -16.02
CA GLU A 527 -15.80 5.43 -17.37
C GLU A 527 -15.53 3.94 -17.58
N LEU A 528 -14.42 3.45 -17.04
CA LEU A 528 -14.00 2.06 -17.15
C LEU A 528 -14.99 1.11 -16.47
N ILE A 529 -15.43 1.43 -15.26
CA ILE A 529 -16.46 0.64 -14.55
C ILE A 529 -17.76 0.61 -15.36
N VAL A 530 -18.18 1.74 -15.94
CA VAL A 530 -19.38 1.78 -16.78
C VAL A 530 -19.23 0.90 -18.02
N LYS A 531 -18.05 0.92 -18.66
CA LYS A 531 -17.73 0.06 -19.81
C LYS A 531 -17.84 -1.42 -19.45
N ILE A 532 -17.21 -1.85 -18.35
CA ILE A 532 -17.24 -3.24 -17.87
C ILE A 532 -18.69 -3.66 -17.59
N LEU A 533 -19.43 -2.84 -16.82
CA LEU A 533 -20.83 -3.16 -16.48
C LEU A 533 -21.73 -3.30 -17.73
N LYS A 534 -21.49 -2.50 -18.78
CA LYS A 534 -22.21 -2.61 -20.05
C LYS A 534 -21.86 -3.89 -20.79
N GLN A 535 -20.59 -4.32 -20.81
CA GLN A 535 -20.17 -5.59 -21.42
C GLN A 535 -20.88 -6.78 -20.78
N TRP A 536 -21.12 -6.72 -19.47
CA TRP A 536 -21.83 -7.75 -18.71
C TRP A 536 -23.36 -7.56 -18.66
N ASN A 537 -23.93 -6.62 -19.43
CA ASN A 537 -25.37 -6.28 -19.42
C ASN A 537 -25.93 -6.01 -18.01
N ALA A 538 -25.10 -5.47 -17.11
CA ALA A 538 -25.40 -5.29 -15.70
C ALA A 538 -25.39 -3.81 -15.26
N TYR A 539 -25.22 -2.89 -16.21
CA TYR A 539 -25.27 -1.46 -15.94
C TYR A 539 -26.70 -1.02 -15.63
N SER A 540 -26.90 -0.53 -14.41
CA SER A 540 -28.17 -0.02 -13.89
C SER A 540 -27.91 1.32 -13.20
N PRO A 541 -27.95 2.46 -13.93
CA PRO A 541 -27.81 3.77 -13.31
C PRO A 541 -28.97 3.98 -12.33
N GLY A 542 -28.71 4.64 -11.20
CA GLY A 542 -29.78 5.07 -10.32
C GLY A 542 -30.62 6.16 -11.01
N LEU A 543 -31.92 6.22 -10.67
CA LEU A 543 -32.80 7.29 -11.14
C LEU A 543 -32.14 8.64 -10.82
N ASN A 544 -31.96 9.48 -11.84
CA ASN A 544 -31.35 10.81 -11.73
C ASN A 544 -31.97 11.59 -10.57
N LEU A 545 -31.27 11.65 -9.44
CA LEU A 545 -31.55 12.58 -8.36
C LEU A 545 -30.82 13.88 -8.72
N PHE A 546 -31.46 14.68 -9.58
CA PHE A 546 -31.08 16.08 -9.82
C PHE A 546 -31.47 16.95 -8.64
#